data_AF-A0A7S2Q965-F1
#
_entry.id   AF-A0A7S2Q965-F1
#
_cell.length_a   1.000
_cell.length_b   1.000
_cell.length_c   1.000
_cell.angle_alpha   90.00
_cell.angle_beta   90.00
_cell.angle_gamma   90.00
#
_symmetry.space_group_name_H-M   'P 1'
#
loop_
_entity.id
_entity.type
_entity.pdbx_description
1 polymer ?
#
loop_
_entity_poly.entity_id
_entity_poly.type
_entity_poly.pdbx_seq_one_letter_code
_entity_poly.pdbx_strand_id
1 'polypeptide(L)'
;VTPPKYVTNIGLALQGYNTHWAAPLSAKSAGMDPGFVPRSVWAAAYEAGTKASYKEFSAVPGRGMKGGGRRLAGAGQHVEGPRRLAQEAPLVPDGWQVVLGTSVKCESTFRSNVVGNNAQYSGHVKSTVGSFSVSATIPVGVPVVSVKAGFSRSKEDEQWRELNSKLQKKMTVTTAECVDYVARIPDLAGNPPPTHPVFQFTVEQAKTELDFYALFDLFGVRFPIEVVFGSRYGQTRYISEESYFSMARDEGKDAWGIMAGVSVGP
;
A
#
# COMPACT_ATOMS: atom_id res chain seq x y z
N VAL A 1 27.77 -13.01 -9.01
CA VAL A 1 26.41 -13.03 -8.41
C VAL A 1 25.47 -13.55 -9.49
N THR A 2 24.94 -14.76 -9.32
CA THR A 2 23.99 -15.38 -10.25
C THR A 2 22.66 -14.63 -10.16
N PRO A 3 22.01 -14.29 -11.29
CA PRO A 3 20.71 -13.64 -11.24
C PRO A 3 19.68 -14.53 -10.54
N PRO A 4 18.72 -13.95 -9.80
CA PRO A 4 17.74 -14.72 -9.05
C PRO A 4 16.80 -15.47 -10.01
N LYS A 5 16.56 -16.75 -9.73
CA LYS A 5 15.64 -17.59 -10.52
C LYS A 5 14.18 -17.13 -10.39
N TYR A 6 13.81 -16.57 -9.24
CA TYR A 6 12.45 -16.13 -8.90
C TYR A 6 12.44 -14.64 -8.56
N VAL A 7 11.29 -13.99 -8.72
CA VAL A 7 11.11 -12.60 -8.30
C VAL A 7 11.30 -12.47 -6.79
N THR A 8 12.19 -11.58 -6.35
CA THR A 8 12.51 -11.38 -4.93
C THR A 8 11.31 -10.80 -4.18
N ASN A 9 11.00 -11.31 -2.98
CA ASN A 9 9.89 -10.87 -2.11
C ASN A 9 8.46 -11.08 -2.67
N ILE A 10 8.31 -11.79 -3.79
CA ILE A 10 6.99 -12.04 -4.40
C ILE A 10 6.02 -12.78 -3.46
N GLY A 11 6.53 -13.50 -2.46
CA GLY A 11 5.74 -14.18 -1.45
C GLY A 11 4.76 -13.26 -0.68
N LEU A 12 5.06 -11.97 -0.57
CA LEU A 12 4.13 -11.00 0.06
C LEU A 12 2.84 -10.83 -0.74
N ALA A 13 2.90 -10.96 -2.07
CA ALA A 13 1.72 -10.90 -2.92
C ALA A 13 0.86 -12.18 -2.79
N LEU A 14 1.43 -13.27 -2.29
CA LEU A 14 0.71 -14.53 -2.09
C LEU A 14 -0.01 -14.59 -0.73
N GLN A 15 0.28 -13.64 0.16
CA GLN A 15 -0.23 -13.60 1.53
C GLN A 15 -1.63 -13.01 1.63
N GLY A 16 -2.31 -13.40 2.70
CA GLY A 16 -3.52 -12.74 3.11
C GLY A 16 -3.28 -11.36 3.73
N TYR A 17 -4.37 -10.64 3.96
CA TYR A 17 -4.35 -9.28 4.49
C TYR A 17 -5.51 -9.04 5.47
N ASN A 18 -5.19 -8.59 6.68
CA ASN A 18 -6.13 -8.21 7.72
C ASN A 18 -6.24 -6.68 7.81
N THR A 19 -7.37 -6.14 7.35
CA THR A 19 -7.64 -4.69 7.38
C THR A 19 -7.76 -4.11 8.79
N HIS A 20 -8.02 -4.93 9.81
CA HIS A 20 -8.12 -4.46 11.20
C HIS A 20 -6.73 -4.15 11.79
N TRP A 21 -5.70 -4.89 11.39
CA TRP A 21 -4.33 -4.65 11.86
C TRP A 21 -3.51 -3.78 10.93
N ALA A 22 -4.02 -3.52 9.74
CA ALA A 22 -3.36 -2.70 8.75
C ALA A 22 -2.96 -1.31 9.26
N ALA A 23 -1.76 -0.89 8.89
CA ALA A 23 -1.22 0.42 9.20
C ALA A 23 -0.38 0.94 8.01
N PRO A 24 -0.99 1.17 6.84
CA PRO A 24 -0.27 1.50 5.60
C PRO A 24 0.40 2.88 5.65
N LEU A 25 0.01 3.76 6.57
CA LEU A 25 0.57 5.11 6.73
C LEU A 25 1.59 5.19 7.88
N SER A 26 1.65 4.17 8.73
CA SER A 26 2.43 4.18 9.96
C SER A 26 3.92 4.07 9.65
N ALA A 27 4.63 5.18 9.87
CA ALA A 27 6.09 5.19 9.91
C ALA A 27 6.68 4.28 11.01
N LYS A 28 5.89 3.93 12.04
CA LYS A 28 6.31 3.02 13.11
C LYS A 28 6.33 1.56 12.67
N SER A 29 5.58 1.24 11.61
CA SER A 29 5.54 -0.08 10.98
C SER A 29 6.35 -0.08 9.68
N ALA A 30 7.48 0.65 9.67
CA ALA A 30 8.35 0.73 8.51
C ALA A 30 8.87 -0.66 8.10
N GLY A 31 8.74 -0.98 6.81
CA GLY A 31 9.21 -2.24 6.21
C GLY A 31 8.09 -3.07 5.59
N MET A 32 7.01 -3.33 6.33
CA MET A 32 5.89 -4.16 5.87
C MET A 32 4.63 -3.79 6.66
N ASP A 33 3.52 -3.57 5.95
CA ASP A 33 2.24 -3.27 6.60
C ASP A 33 1.83 -4.43 7.52
N PRO A 34 1.56 -4.20 8.82
CA PRO A 34 1.15 -5.24 9.77
C PRO A 34 -0.18 -5.91 9.42
N GLY A 35 -0.92 -5.38 8.43
CA GLY A 35 -2.07 -6.05 7.86
C GLY A 35 -1.69 -7.33 7.10
N PHE A 36 -0.49 -7.45 6.54
CA PHE A 36 -0.09 -8.71 5.90
C PHE A 36 0.04 -9.82 6.93
N VAL A 37 -0.66 -10.93 6.69
CA VAL A 37 -0.53 -12.13 7.53
C VAL A 37 0.54 -13.05 6.95
N PRO A 38 1.31 -13.76 7.79
CA PRO A 38 2.43 -14.58 7.32
C PRO A 38 2.00 -15.80 6.50
N ARG A 39 0.72 -16.20 6.56
CA ARG A 39 0.19 -17.36 5.83
C ARG A 39 -0.23 -16.99 4.41
N SER A 40 0.21 -17.77 3.44
CA SER A 40 -0.16 -17.61 2.03
C SER A 40 -1.56 -18.13 1.75
N VAL A 41 -2.33 -17.34 1.00
CA VAL A 41 -3.62 -17.74 0.40
C VAL A 41 -3.36 -18.41 -0.95
N TRP A 42 -2.38 -17.91 -1.70
CA TRP A 42 -1.99 -18.42 -3.01
C TRP A 42 -0.75 -19.31 -2.92
N ALA A 43 -0.68 -20.33 -3.76
CA ALA A 43 0.47 -21.22 -3.87
C ALA A 43 1.61 -20.54 -4.64
N ALA A 44 2.86 -20.83 -4.24
CA ALA A 44 4.05 -20.46 -5.00
C ALA A 44 4.39 -21.54 -6.04
N ALA A 45 3.44 -21.80 -6.95
CA ALA A 45 3.63 -22.72 -8.07
C ALA A 45 4.26 -21.98 -9.27
N TYR A 46 5.07 -22.67 -10.07
CA TYR A 46 5.79 -22.09 -11.22
C TYR A 46 5.75 -23.02 -12.44
N GLU A 47 4.71 -23.85 -12.53
CA GLU A 47 4.59 -24.90 -13.54
C GLU A 47 4.36 -24.31 -14.93
N ALA A 48 3.71 -23.14 -15.02
CA ALA A 48 3.51 -22.44 -16.28
C ALA A 48 4.81 -21.87 -16.87
N GLY A 49 5.89 -21.77 -16.09
CA GLY A 49 7.17 -21.21 -16.54
C GLY A 49 7.10 -19.72 -16.89
N THR A 50 6.06 -19.02 -16.42
CA THR A 50 5.83 -17.59 -16.69
C THR A 50 7.02 -16.77 -16.20
N LYS A 51 7.56 -15.91 -17.06
CA LYS A 51 8.66 -15.00 -16.70
C LYS A 51 8.15 -13.57 -16.53
N ALA A 52 8.84 -12.81 -15.69
CA ALA A 52 8.56 -11.39 -15.51
C ALA A 52 8.87 -10.59 -16.78
N SER A 53 8.19 -9.46 -16.97
CA SER A 53 8.47 -8.51 -18.06
C SER A 53 9.21 -7.29 -17.53
N TYR A 54 10.01 -6.64 -18.36
CA TYR A 54 10.70 -5.39 -17.99
C TYR A 54 9.99 -4.19 -18.60
N LYS A 55 9.89 -3.10 -17.83
CA LYS A 55 9.31 -1.83 -18.28
C LYS A 55 10.01 -0.65 -17.61
N GLU A 56 10.17 0.44 -18.34
CA GLU A 56 10.56 1.71 -17.74
C GLU A 56 9.35 2.37 -17.06
N PHE A 57 9.47 2.71 -15.78
CA PHE A 57 8.42 3.40 -15.06
C PHE A 57 8.57 4.91 -15.24
N SER A 58 7.62 5.52 -15.94
CA SER A 58 7.56 6.99 -16.12
C SER A 58 7.26 7.73 -14.81
N ALA A 59 6.56 7.08 -13.89
CA ALA A 59 6.22 7.56 -12.56
C ALA A 59 5.93 6.38 -11.61
N VAL A 60 5.92 6.67 -10.30
CA VAL A 60 5.38 5.76 -9.29
C VAL A 60 3.88 5.52 -9.57
N PRO A 61 3.42 4.27 -9.81
CA PRO A 61 2.03 3.99 -10.16
C PRO A 61 1.01 4.42 -9.08
N GLY A 62 -0.20 4.78 -9.52
CA GLY A 62 -1.34 5.06 -8.63
C GLY A 62 -1.52 6.50 -8.17
N ARG A 63 -0.69 7.47 -8.60
CA ARG A 63 -0.80 8.87 -8.11
C ARG A 63 -0.54 9.94 -9.18
N GLY A 64 -1.61 10.62 -9.60
CA GLY A 64 -1.53 11.87 -10.35
C GLY A 64 -0.91 13.00 -9.52
N MET A 65 -0.07 13.82 -10.16
CA MET A 65 0.61 14.99 -9.58
C MET A 65 -0.40 16.08 -9.18
N LYS A 66 -0.98 16.01 -7.98
CA LYS A 66 -1.69 17.15 -7.37
C LYS A 66 -1.39 17.25 -5.88
N GLY A 67 -0.21 17.78 -5.56
CA GLY A 67 0.17 18.19 -4.21
C GLY A 67 1.42 19.05 -4.27
N GLY A 68 1.40 20.21 -3.60
CA GLY A 68 2.54 21.12 -3.54
C GLY A 68 3.70 20.47 -2.79
N GLY A 69 4.60 19.82 -3.52
CA GLY A 69 5.80 19.20 -2.96
C GLY A 69 6.86 20.26 -2.66
N ARG A 70 7.44 20.23 -1.45
CA ARG A 70 8.69 20.94 -1.18
C ARG A 70 9.82 20.18 -1.90
N ARG A 71 10.48 20.83 -2.85
CA ARG A 71 11.76 20.34 -3.40
C ARG A 71 12.83 20.50 -2.31
N LEU A 72 13.66 19.47 -2.11
CA LEU A 72 14.86 19.61 -1.31
C LEU A 72 15.80 20.59 -2.01
N ALA A 73 16.14 21.70 -1.36
CA ALA A 73 17.30 22.48 -1.74
C ALA A 73 18.54 21.60 -1.48
N GLY A 74 19.24 21.17 -2.53
CA GLY A 74 20.47 20.39 -2.43
C GLY A 74 20.34 18.87 -2.59
N ALA A 75 19.17 18.32 -2.90
CA ALA A 75 19.10 16.94 -3.39
C ALA A 75 19.65 16.89 -4.82
N GLY A 76 20.92 16.49 -4.97
CA GLY A 76 21.42 16.04 -6.26
C GLY A 76 20.47 14.99 -6.84
N GLN A 77 20.41 14.88 -8.18
CA GLN A 77 19.69 13.80 -8.85
C GLN A 77 20.03 12.49 -8.16
N HIS A 78 19.07 11.87 -7.49
CA HIS A 78 19.25 10.53 -6.96
C HIS A 78 19.62 9.66 -8.16
N VAL A 79 20.86 9.16 -8.17
CA VAL A 79 21.33 8.24 -9.19
C VAL A 79 20.63 6.92 -8.90
N GLU A 80 19.47 6.73 -9.54
CA GLU A 80 18.83 5.43 -9.69
C GLU A 80 19.88 4.52 -10.35
N GLY A 81 20.53 3.67 -9.55
CA GLY A 81 21.53 2.75 -10.08
C GLY A 81 20.86 1.81 -11.09
N PRO A 82 21.45 1.58 -12.27
CA PRO A 82 20.88 0.67 -13.24
C PRO A 82 20.68 -0.70 -12.60
N ARG A 83 19.47 -1.26 -12.70
CA ARG A 83 19.26 -2.66 -12.34
C ARG A 83 20.14 -3.48 -13.26
N ARG A 84 20.92 -4.42 -12.68
CA ARG A 84 21.56 -5.44 -13.51
C ARG A 84 20.45 -6.30 -14.08
N LEU A 85 20.03 -5.98 -15.30
CA LEU A 85 19.09 -6.81 -16.05
C LEU A 85 19.74 -8.18 -16.18
N ALA A 86 19.08 -9.19 -15.63
CA ALA A 86 19.51 -10.55 -15.80
C ALA A 86 19.41 -10.92 -17.29
N GLN A 87 20.32 -11.76 -17.77
CA GLN A 87 20.21 -12.34 -19.13
C GLN A 87 18.87 -13.06 -19.32
N GLU A 88 18.32 -13.61 -18.24
CA GLU A 88 16.98 -14.19 -18.21
C GLU A 88 16.10 -13.53 -17.16
N ALA A 89 14.87 -13.20 -17.56
CA ALA A 89 13.86 -12.71 -16.63
C ALA A 89 13.50 -13.78 -15.59
N PRO A 90 13.30 -13.40 -14.31
CA PRO A 90 12.96 -14.34 -13.25
C PRO A 90 11.55 -14.92 -13.45
N LEU A 91 11.36 -16.13 -12.90
CA LEU A 91 10.07 -16.81 -12.88
C LEU A 91 9.08 -16.11 -11.95
N VAL A 92 7.81 -16.19 -12.35
CA VAL A 92 6.65 -15.59 -11.70
C VAL A 92 5.69 -16.71 -11.28
N PRO A 93 5.08 -16.64 -10.09
CA PRO A 93 4.10 -17.63 -9.69
C PRO A 93 2.93 -17.76 -10.67
N ASP A 94 2.38 -18.96 -10.79
CA ASP A 94 1.25 -19.25 -11.68
C ASP A 94 0.04 -18.36 -11.33
N GLY A 95 -0.62 -17.83 -12.36
CA GLY A 95 -1.73 -16.87 -12.21
C GLY A 95 -1.31 -15.43 -11.89
N TRP A 96 -0.01 -15.15 -11.73
CA TRP A 96 0.51 -13.80 -11.52
C TRP A 96 1.20 -13.24 -12.76
N GLN A 97 1.11 -11.92 -12.90
CA GLN A 97 1.89 -11.12 -13.83
C GLN A 97 2.80 -10.18 -13.04
N VAL A 98 4.10 -10.19 -13.37
CA VAL A 98 5.07 -9.27 -12.77
C VAL A 98 5.70 -8.38 -13.84
N VAL A 99 5.67 -7.07 -13.57
CA VAL A 99 6.35 -6.04 -14.35
C VAL A 99 7.48 -5.46 -13.51
N LEU A 100 8.71 -5.79 -13.88
CA LEU A 100 9.95 -5.33 -13.30
C LEU A 100 10.35 -3.98 -13.90
N GLY A 101 10.74 -3.02 -13.07
CA GLY A 101 11.40 -1.80 -13.52
C GLY A 101 12.72 -2.12 -14.23
N THR A 102 13.01 -1.46 -15.36
CA THR A 102 14.36 -1.46 -15.94
C THR A 102 15.36 -0.75 -15.01
N SER A 103 14.88 0.21 -14.23
CA SER A 103 15.52 0.80 -13.06
C SER A 103 14.48 0.94 -11.93
N VAL A 104 14.96 1.14 -10.70
CA VAL A 104 14.11 1.57 -9.58
C VAL A 104 13.69 3.01 -9.83
N LYS A 105 12.39 3.30 -9.83
CA LYS A 105 11.88 4.67 -10.02
C LYS A 105 11.53 5.32 -8.69
N CYS A 106 12.22 6.39 -8.33
CA CYS A 106 11.97 7.13 -7.09
C CYS A 106 11.29 8.48 -7.33
N GLU A 107 10.52 8.93 -6.34
CA GLU A 107 10.06 10.31 -6.29
C GLU A 107 11.23 11.25 -5.97
N SER A 108 11.30 12.37 -6.70
CA SER A 108 12.34 13.39 -6.49
C SER A 108 12.01 14.39 -5.38
N THR A 109 10.82 14.31 -4.78
CA THR A 109 10.33 15.27 -3.79
C THR A 109 9.55 14.57 -2.70
N PHE A 110 9.80 14.96 -1.45
CA PHE A 110 8.94 14.58 -0.34
C PHE A 110 7.58 15.26 -0.46
N ARG A 111 6.52 14.50 -0.21
CA ARG A 111 5.15 15.03 -0.13
C ARG A 111 4.72 15.05 1.30
N SER A 112 4.33 16.22 1.79
CA SER A 112 3.76 16.40 3.12
C SER A 112 2.26 16.67 2.99
N ASN A 113 1.45 15.89 3.68
CA ASN A 113 0.00 16.08 3.75
C ASN A 113 -0.41 16.33 5.19
N VAL A 114 -1.31 17.29 5.39
CA VAL A 114 -1.92 17.56 6.69
C VAL A 114 -3.29 16.88 6.73
N VAL A 115 -3.46 16.00 7.71
CA VAL A 115 -4.66 15.25 7.99
C VAL A 115 -5.25 15.78 9.29
N GLY A 116 -6.27 16.63 9.17
CA GLY A 116 -6.92 17.30 10.29
C GLY A 116 -8.30 16.73 10.64
N ASN A 117 -8.90 15.90 9.80
CA ASN A 117 -10.22 15.30 10.06
C ASN A 117 -10.37 13.90 9.44
N ASN A 118 -11.48 13.24 9.77
CA ASN A 118 -11.70 11.83 9.42
C ASN A 118 -11.88 11.62 7.91
N ALA A 119 -12.47 12.59 7.22
CA ALA A 119 -12.61 12.55 5.77
C ALA A 119 -11.24 12.63 5.08
N GLN A 120 -10.36 13.50 5.57
CA GLN A 120 -8.98 13.61 5.10
C GLN A 120 -8.17 12.35 5.43
N TYR A 121 -8.35 11.76 6.61
CA TYR A 121 -7.66 10.51 6.98
C TYR A 121 -8.10 9.37 6.06
N SER A 122 -9.41 9.15 5.93
CA SER A 122 -9.98 8.12 5.04
C SER A 122 -9.57 8.34 3.58
N GLY A 123 -9.55 9.59 3.12
CA GLY A 123 -9.08 9.95 1.78
C GLY A 123 -7.59 9.65 1.59
N HIS A 124 -6.75 9.97 2.59
CA HIS A 124 -5.32 9.73 2.54
C HIS A 124 -4.99 8.23 2.55
N VAL A 125 -5.63 7.45 3.44
CA VAL A 125 -5.51 5.99 3.43
C VAL A 125 -5.94 5.40 2.09
N LYS A 126 -7.10 5.82 1.55
CA LYS A 126 -7.55 5.38 0.22
C LYS A 126 -6.57 5.75 -0.90
N SER A 127 -5.93 6.93 -0.83
CA SER A 127 -4.94 7.33 -1.82
C SER A 127 -3.63 6.56 -1.70
N THR A 128 -3.26 6.15 -0.49
CA THR A 128 -2.04 5.40 -0.22
C THR A 128 -2.20 3.92 -0.49
N VAL A 129 -3.34 3.35 -0.12
CA VAL A 129 -3.72 1.97 -0.41
C VAL A 129 -4.32 1.83 -1.81
N GLY A 130 -4.73 2.90 -2.48
CA GLY A 130 -5.16 2.84 -3.89
C GLY A 130 -4.07 2.37 -4.86
N SER A 131 -2.81 2.33 -4.42
CA SER A 131 -1.69 1.65 -5.07
C SER A 131 -1.68 0.12 -4.89
N PHE A 132 -2.57 -0.40 -4.05
CA PHE A 132 -2.77 -1.80 -3.68
C PHE A 132 -4.25 -2.12 -3.93
N SER A 133 -4.58 -2.63 -5.11
CA SER A 133 -5.97 -3.01 -5.36
C SER A 133 -6.27 -4.30 -4.55
N VAL A 134 -7.22 -4.20 -3.62
CA VAL A 134 -7.73 -5.32 -2.79
C VAL A 134 -9.20 -5.59 -3.13
N SER A 135 -9.55 -5.40 -4.40
CA SER A 135 -10.93 -5.52 -4.88
C SER A 135 -11.07 -6.81 -5.66
N ALA A 136 -11.17 -7.92 -4.95
CA ALA A 136 -11.69 -9.15 -5.53
C ALA A 136 -13.21 -9.17 -5.33
N THR A 137 -13.97 -9.00 -6.41
CA THR A 137 -15.38 -9.38 -6.44
C THR A 137 -15.42 -10.86 -6.78
N ILE A 138 -15.65 -11.71 -5.78
CA ILE A 138 -15.84 -13.15 -5.99
C ILE A 138 -17.35 -13.38 -6.14
N PRO A 139 -17.85 -13.82 -7.30
CA PRO A 139 -19.24 -14.23 -7.45
C PRO A 139 -19.42 -15.58 -6.74
N VAL A 140 -19.71 -15.54 -5.44
CA VAL A 140 -20.33 -16.67 -4.73
C VAL A 140 -21.83 -16.41 -4.81
N GLY A 141 -22.68 -17.42 -5.04
CA GLY A 141 -24.13 -17.30 -5.31
C GLY A 141 -25.02 -16.74 -4.18
N VAL A 142 -24.60 -15.66 -3.55
CA VAL A 142 -25.23 -14.86 -2.48
C VAL A 142 -24.88 -13.39 -2.82
N PRO A 143 -25.70 -12.37 -2.49
CA PRO A 143 -25.54 -11.04 -3.06
C PRO A 143 -24.15 -10.47 -2.79
N VAL A 144 -23.54 -10.01 -3.89
CA VAL A 144 -22.18 -9.50 -4.03
C VAL A 144 -21.80 -8.58 -2.87
N VAL A 145 -20.98 -9.08 -1.95
CA VAL A 145 -20.37 -8.22 -0.92
C VAL A 145 -19.10 -7.61 -1.51
N SER A 146 -19.25 -6.48 -2.19
CA SER A 146 -18.13 -5.62 -2.53
C SER A 146 -17.57 -4.98 -1.26
N VAL A 147 -16.65 -5.67 -0.56
CA VAL A 147 -15.95 -5.06 0.56
C VAL A 147 -14.91 -4.10 -0.03
N LYS A 148 -15.24 -2.82 -0.23
CA LYS A 148 -14.21 -1.78 -0.42
C LYS A 148 -13.30 -1.83 0.81
N ALA A 149 -11.98 -1.74 0.65
CA ALA A 149 -11.02 -1.72 1.75
C ALA A 149 -11.29 -0.50 2.64
N GLY A 150 -12.14 -0.70 3.65
CA GLY A 150 -12.39 0.26 4.70
C GLY A 150 -11.40 0.00 5.82
N PHE A 151 -10.36 0.81 5.91
CA PHE A 151 -9.46 0.87 7.06
C PHE A 151 -10.09 1.60 8.26
N SER A 152 -11.39 1.90 8.17
CA SER A 152 -12.19 2.72 9.10
C SER A 152 -12.43 2.07 10.46
N ARG A 153 -11.65 1.04 10.81
CA ARG A 153 -11.58 0.38 12.13
C ARG A 153 -10.21 -0.28 12.33
N SER A 154 -9.18 0.21 11.64
CA SER A 154 -7.83 -0.31 11.83
C SER A 154 -7.24 0.23 13.14
N LYS A 155 -6.25 -0.45 13.72
CA LYS A 155 -5.53 0.09 14.89
C LYS A 155 -4.94 1.48 14.63
N GLU A 156 -4.48 1.75 13.41
CA GLU A 156 -3.98 3.06 13.01
C GLU A 156 -5.09 4.12 13.01
N ASP A 157 -6.27 3.77 12.50
CA ASP A 157 -7.46 4.63 12.49
C ASP A 157 -7.98 4.93 13.90
N GLU A 158 -8.01 3.94 14.78
CA GLU A 158 -8.39 4.12 16.19
C GLU A 158 -7.42 5.09 16.91
N GLN A 159 -6.11 4.89 16.74
CA GLN A 159 -5.09 5.79 17.30
C GLN A 159 -5.23 7.21 16.74
N TRP A 160 -5.46 7.35 15.43
CA TRP A 160 -5.65 8.65 14.80
C TRP A 160 -6.90 9.35 15.34
N ARG A 161 -8.03 8.65 15.45
CA ARG A 161 -9.28 9.20 16.01
C ARG A 161 -9.09 9.67 17.44
N GLU A 162 -8.37 8.90 18.26
CA GLU A 162 -8.07 9.30 19.63
C GLU A 162 -7.23 10.60 19.67
N LEU A 163 -6.17 10.66 18.87
CA LEU A 163 -5.27 11.82 18.81
C LEU A 163 -5.95 13.06 18.23
N ASN A 164 -6.84 12.89 17.24
CA ASN A 164 -7.56 13.99 16.61
C ASN A 164 -8.71 14.48 17.50
N SER A 165 -9.59 13.58 17.96
CA SER A 165 -10.80 13.97 18.71
C SER A 165 -10.52 14.36 20.16
N LYS A 166 -9.66 13.62 20.87
CA LYS A 166 -9.42 13.87 22.30
C LYS A 166 -8.31 14.87 22.54
N LEU A 167 -7.27 14.85 21.71
CA LEU A 167 -6.05 15.62 21.93
C LEU A 167 -5.89 16.81 20.97
N GLN A 168 -6.88 17.05 20.11
CA GLN A 168 -6.89 18.17 19.15
C GLN A 168 -5.55 18.27 18.42
N LYS A 169 -5.06 17.13 17.91
CA LYS A 169 -3.83 17.05 17.12
C LYS A 169 -4.15 16.93 15.64
N LYS A 170 -3.39 17.67 14.85
CA LYS A 170 -3.28 17.50 13.40
C LYS A 170 -2.12 16.58 13.09
N MET A 171 -2.36 15.65 12.19
CA MET A 171 -1.33 14.73 11.72
C MET A 171 -0.70 15.28 10.45
N THR A 172 0.63 15.38 10.43
CA THR A 172 1.40 15.68 9.22
C THR A 172 2.13 14.42 8.79
N VAL A 173 1.82 13.93 7.59
CA VAL A 173 2.43 12.74 6.98
C VAL A 173 3.35 13.19 5.86
N THR A 174 4.64 12.93 6.00
CA THR A 174 5.65 13.21 4.97
C THR A 174 6.16 11.90 4.39
N THR A 175 6.10 11.75 3.07
CA THR A 175 6.47 10.50 2.39
C THR A 175 7.32 10.74 1.15
N ALA A 176 8.16 9.76 0.82
CA ALA A 176 8.80 9.61 -0.47
C ALA A 176 8.86 8.12 -0.81
N GLU A 177 8.64 7.78 -2.08
CA GLU A 177 8.52 6.39 -2.51
C GLU A 177 9.43 6.07 -3.68
N CYS A 178 9.84 4.81 -3.74
CA CYS A 178 10.49 4.20 -4.88
C CYS A 178 9.74 2.94 -5.28
N VAL A 179 9.67 2.68 -6.58
CA VAL A 179 9.03 1.50 -7.16
C VAL A 179 10.05 0.69 -7.91
N ASP A 180 10.05 -0.60 -7.63
CA ASP A 180 10.97 -1.58 -8.20
C ASP A 180 10.25 -2.56 -9.13
N TYR A 181 9.04 -3.01 -8.75
CA TYR A 181 8.20 -3.82 -9.62
C TYR A 181 6.73 -3.83 -9.18
N VAL A 182 5.86 -4.30 -10.05
CA VAL A 182 4.42 -4.48 -9.78
C VAL A 182 4.06 -5.94 -10.02
N ALA A 183 3.38 -6.55 -9.07
CA ALA A 183 2.81 -7.89 -9.19
C ALA A 183 1.29 -7.78 -9.19
N ARG A 184 0.61 -8.45 -10.13
CA ARG A 184 -0.85 -8.44 -10.20
C ARG A 184 -1.42 -9.77 -10.68
N ILE A 185 -2.67 -10.03 -10.32
CA ILE A 185 -3.48 -11.10 -10.88
C ILE A 185 -4.26 -10.51 -12.07
N PRO A 186 -3.93 -10.85 -13.32
CA PRO A 186 -4.53 -10.23 -14.49
C PRO A 186 -5.99 -10.63 -14.71
N ASP A 187 -6.37 -11.86 -14.32
CA ASP A 187 -7.71 -12.40 -14.49
C ASP A 187 -8.09 -13.30 -13.30
N LEU A 188 -8.56 -12.68 -12.22
CA LEU A 188 -8.99 -13.42 -11.03
C LEU A 188 -10.28 -14.24 -11.29
N ALA A 189 -11.12 -13.80 -12.22
CA ALA A 189 -12.44 -14.41 -12.42
C ALA A 189 -12.38 -15.66 -13.31
N GLY A 190 -11.56 -15.63 -14.36
CA GLY A 190 -11.39 -16.74 -15.30
C GLY A 190 -10.18 -17.63 -15.01
N ASN A 191 -9.11 -17.08 -14.45
CA ASN A 191 -7.85 -17.80 -14.24
C ASN A 191 -7.16 -17.40 -12.92
N PRO A 192 -7.79 -17.70 -11.76
CA PRO A 192 -7.20 -17.39 -10.47
C PRO A 192 -5.89 -18.18 -10.24
N PRO A 193 -4.94 -17.63 -9.48
CA PRO A 193 -3.77 -18.39 -9.03
C PRO A 193 -4.20 -19.66 -8.27
N PRO A 194 -3.38 -20.71 -8.29
CA PRO A 194 -3.64 -21.89 -7.47
C PRO A 194 -3.65 -21.51 -5.99
N THR A 195 -4.62 -22.02 -5.23
CA THR A 195 -4.70 -21.80 -3.77
C THR A 195 -3.64 -22.59 -3.03
N HIS A 196 -3.14 -22.04 -1.92
CA HIS A 196 -2.19 -22.75 -1.08
C HIS A 196 -2.87 -23.98 -0.43
N PRO A 197 -2.25 -25.19 -0.44
CA PRO A 197 -2.91 -26.40 0.06
C PRO A 197 -3.40 -26.30 1.50
N VAL A 198 -2.62 -25.63 2.36
CA VAL A 198 -3.02 -25.38 3.76
C VAL A 198 -4.24 -24.46 3.85
N PHE A 199 -4.32 -23.42 3.02
CA PHE A 199 -5.49 -22.53 2.99
C PHE A 199 -6.73 -23.31 2.56
N GLN A 200 -6.63 -24.06 1.47
CA GLN A 200 -7.72 -24.90 0.97
C GLN A 200 -8.20 -25.90 2.03
N PHE A 201 -7.27 -26.63 2.66
CA PHE A 201 -7.60 -27.56 3.74
C PHE A 201 -8.33 -26.85 4.90
N THR A 202 -7.82 -25.70 5.37
CA THR A 202 -8.46 -24.95 6.46
C THR A 202 -9.86 -24.46 6.09
N VAL A 203 -10.06 -24.00 4.85
CA VAL A 203 -11.39 -23.61 4.34
C VAL A 203 -12.36 -24.79 4.34
N GLU A 204 -11.92 -25.96 3.87
CA GLU A 204 -12.75 -27.17 3.80
C GLU A 204 -13.14 -27.73 5.18
N GLN A 205 -12.32 -27.47 6.21
CA GLN A 205 -12.60 -27.89 7.58
C GLN A 205 -13.48 -26.90 8.37
N ALA A 206 -13.57 -25.64 7.95
CA ALA A 206 -14.32 -24.63 8.68
C ALA A 206 -15.84 -24.85 8.53
N LYS A 207 -16.53 -25.13 9.66
CA LYS A 207 -17.98 -25.41 9.65
C LYS A 207 -18.77 -24.50 10.60
N THR A 208 -18.14 -24.06 11.67
CA THR A 208 -18.75 -23.20 12.69
C THR A 208 -18.27 -21.77 12.56
N GLU A 209 -19.01 -20.84 13.15
CA GLU A 209 -18.61 -19.43 13.21
C GLU A 209 -17.21 -19.23 13.81
N LEU A 210 -16.87 -19.99 14.86
CA LEU A 210 -15.55 -19.94 15.49
C LEU A 210 -14.43 -20.41 14.55
N ASP A 211 -14.70 -21.42 13.70
CA ASP A 211 -13.71 -21.88 12.72
C ASP A 211 -13.44 -20.81 11.66
N PHE A 212 -14.47 -20.07 11.24
CA PHE A 212 -14.31 -18.96 10.30
C PHE A 212 -13.53 -17.80 10.92
N TYR A 213 -13.76 -17.46 12.20
CA TYR A 213 -12.94 -16.46 12.87
C TYR A 213 -11.47 -16.89 12.97
N ALA A 214 -11.20 -18.15 13.30
CA ALA A 214 -9.84 -18.68 13.30
C ALA A 214 -9.20 -18.64 11.90
N LEU A 215 -9.97 -18.92 10.85
CA LEU A 215 -9.52 -18.79 9.46
C LEU A 215 -9.15 -17.34 9.13
N PHE A 216 -9.97 -16.37 9.52
CA PHE A 216 -9.70 -14.95 9.30
C PHE A 216 -8.48 -14.44 10.09
N ASP A 217 -8.25 -14.97 11.28
CA ASP A 217 -7.06 -14.62 12.07
C ASP A 217 -5.78 -15.18 11.44
N LEU A 218 -5.84 -16.39 10.85
CA LEU A 218 -4.70 -17.05 10.22
C LEU A 218 -4.37 -16.50 8.83
N PHE A 219 -5.39 -16.28 8.00
CA PHE A 219 -5.25 -15.94 6.57
C PHE A 219 -5.72 -14.51 6.25
N GLY A 220 -6.11 -13.74 7.24
CA GLY A 220 -6.69 -12.42 7.01
C GLY A 220 -8.10 -12.50 6.44
N VAL A 221 -8.69 -11.32 6.25
CA VAL A 221 -10.05 -11.16 5.71
C VAL A 221 -10.05 -10.79 4.23
N ARG A 222 -8.85 -10.63 3.63
CA ARG A 222 -8.62 -10.21 2.25
C ARG A 222 -7.33 -10.79 1.70
N PHE A 223 -7.08 -10.59 0.41
CA PHE A 223 -5.80 -10.83 -0.25
C PHE A 223 -5.55 -9.75 -1.32
N PRO A 224 -4.29 -9.41 -1.63
CA PRO A 224 -3.97 -8.52 -2.74
C PRO A 224 -4.31 -9.12 -4.09
N ILE A 225 -4.80 -8.27 -5.00
CA ILE A 225 -4.84 -8.59 -6.44
C ILE A 225 -3.81 -7.77 -7.23
N GLU A 226 -3.28 -6.70 -6.65
CA GLU A 226 -2.13 -5.94 -7.16
C GLU A 226 -1.30 -5.42 -6.00
N VAL A 227 0.02 -5.56 -6.12
CA VAL A 227 1.01 -5.08 -5.15
C VAL A 227 2.12 -4.33 -5.88
N VAL A 228 2.35 -3.09 -5.46
CA VAL A 228 3.50 -2.30 -5.90
C VAL A 228 4.63 -2.52 -4.91
N PHE A 229 5.72 -3.12 -5.38
CA PHE A 229 6.92 -3.38 -4.60
C PHE A 229 7.96 -2.30 -4.82
N GLY A 230 8.68 -1.97 -3.75
CA GLY A 230 9.71 -0.97 -3.74
C GLY A 230 10.01 -0.54 -2.32
N SER A 231 10.18 0.75 -2.10
CA SER A 231 10.42 1.30 -0.77
C SER A 231 9.57 2.55 -0.53
N ARG A 232 9.16 2.74 0.73
CA ARG A 232 8.48 3.94 1.20
C ARG A 232 9.24 4.47 2.39
N TYR A 233 9.73 5.70 2.29
CA TYR A 233 10.05 6.50 3.45
C TYR A 233 8.77 7.21 3.91
N GLY A 234 8.49 7.16 5.21
CA GLY A 234 7.38 7.86 5.81
C GLY A 234 7.77 8.44 7.16
N GLN A 235 7.33 9.66 7.45
CA GLN A 235 7.36 10.26 8.77
C GLN A 235 5.98 10.82 9.11
N THR A 236 5.45 10.39 10.26
CA THR A 236 4.19 10.88 10.80
C THR A 236 4.47 11.71 12.04
N ARG A 237 4.00 12.96 12.05
CA ARG A 237 4.09 13.87 13.21
C ARG A 237 2.69 14.27 13.65
N TYR A 238 2.47 14.29 14.96
CA TYR A 238 1.24 14.82 15.55
C TYR A 238 1.56 16.15 16.22
N ILE A 239 0.92 17.22 15.73
CA ILE A 239 1.12 18.60 16.17
C ILE A 239 -0.20 19.06 16.79
N SER A 240 -0.17 19.71 17.96
CA SER A 240 -1.38 20.33 18.51
C SER A 240 -1.93 21.37 17.53
N GLU A 241 -3.26 21.52 17.49
CA GLU A 241 -3.87 22.49 16.58
C GLU A 241 -3.35 23.92 16.79
N GLU A 242 -3.20 24.33 18.05
CA GLU A 242 -2.67 25.65 18.41
C GLU A 242 -1.26 25.88 17.84
N SER A 243 -0.34 24.93 18.07
CA SER A 243 1.02 25.03 17.52
C SER A 243 1.04 24.94 16.00
N TYR A 244 0.12 24.17 15.40
CA TYR A 244 -0.01 24.15 13.94
C TYR A 244 -0.41 25.51 13.40
N PHE A 245 -1.39 26.18 14.01
CA PHE A 245 -1.84 27.50 13.58
C PHE A 245 -0.79 28.59 13.82
N SER A 246 -0.03 28.53 14.92
CA SER A 246 1.08 29.47 15.15
C SER A 246 2.19 29.28 14.11
N MET A 247 2.63 28.05 13.85
CA MET A 247 3.64 27.76 12.83
C MET A 247 3.18 28.17 11.42
N ALA A 248 1.92 27.91 11.07
CA ALA A 248 1.35 28.30 9.78
C ALA A 248 1.29 29.82 9.59
N ARG A 249 1.10 30.58 10.69
CA ARG A 249 1.11 32.03 10.68
C ARG A 249 2.52 32.59 10.51
N ASP A 250 3.50 31.96 11.16
CA ASP A 250 4.86 32.47 11.23
C ASP A 250 5.70 32.11 9.99
N GLU A 251 5.46 30.95 9.34
CA GLU A 251 6.20 30.52 8.13
C GLU A 251 5.54 30.94 6.79
N GLY A 252 4.37 31.58 6.84
CA GLY A 252 3.58 31.92 5.65
C GLY A 252 2.81 30.71 5.08
N LYS A 253 1.56 30.96 4.64
CA LYS A 253 0.59 29.92 4.23
C LYS A 253 1.08 28.99 3.12
N ASP A 254 1.96 29.49 2.25
CA ASP A 254 2.50 28.76 1.09
C ASP A 254 3.59 27.75 1.46
N ALA A 255 4.25 27.93 2.61
CA ALA A 255 5.36 27.09 3.00
C ALA A 255 4.89 25.66 3.38
N TRP A 256 3.64 25.46 3.82
CA TRP A 256 3.14 24.17 4.30
C TRP A 256 2.02 23.57 3.44
N GLY A 257 1.79 24.08 2.23
CA GLY A 257 0.76 23.55 1.33
C GLY A 257 -0.68 23.82 1.82
N ILE A 258 -0.89 24.88 2.59
CA ILE A 258 -2.21 25.26 3.10
C ILE A 258 -2.95 26.02 2.00
N MET A 259 -3.76 25.34 1.19
CA MET A 259 -4.82 26.00 0.43
C MET A 259 -5.99 26.32 1.36
N ALA A 260 -5.85 27.40 2.13
CA ALA A 260 -6.99 28.00 2.84
C ALA A 260 -7.73 28.91 1.85
N GLY A 261 -8.78 28.39 1.23
CA GLY A 261 -9.80 29.23 0.60
C GLY A 261 -10.53 30.01 1.68
N VAL A 262 -10.07 31.22 1.98
CA VAL A 262 -10.83 32.21 2.74
C VAL A 262 -11.52 33.08 1.71
N SER A 263 -12.80 32.82 1.42
CA SER A 263 -13.64 33.85 0.80
C SER A 263 -13.93 34.88 1.87
N VAL A 264 -13.28 36.04 1.76
CA VAL A 264 -13.74 37.22 2.49
C VAL A 264 -14.86 37.79 1.62
N GLY A 265 -16.11 37.56 2.02
CA GLY A 265 -17.25 38.28 1.45
C GLY A 265 -17.20 39.75 1.88
N PRO A 266 -17.76 40.66 1.07
CA PRO A 266 -17.74 42.11 1.33
C PRO A 266 -18.44 42.50 2.63
#